data_AF-A0A7R9DV32-F1
#
_entry.id   AF-A0A7R9DV32-F1
#
_cell.length_a   1.000
_cell.length_b   1.000
_cell.length_c   1.000
_cell.angle_alpha   90.00
_cell.angle_beta   90.00
_cell.angle_gamma   90.00
#
_symmetry.space_group_name_H-M   'P 1'
#
loop_
_entity.id
_entity.type
_entity.pdbx_description
1 polymer ?
#
loop_
_entity_poly.entity_id
_entity_poly.type
_entity_poly.pdbx_seq_one_letter_code
_entity_poly.pdbx_strand_id
1 'polypeptide(L)'
;MPDPTADPVQLKKALEWELSLDTRDLRSHAWYHGAIPRHRAEEIVEKDGDFVIRDCTSQPGNYVLTCRTKTQALHFVINKVVIQPDTVYERVQYQFEDDAYDTVPDLITFYVGSGKPISSASGARIQTPKNRLYPLSFYASKYGLQQQLSPLASPGAGTLRYSPYNSYKSPVHSPPRSKRETPPKLPCKKQRSHSLTPQEINGDRTLTHKASSPREAPSAEEKSNSADGVIQLSVMSRSLCH
;
A
#
# COMPACT_ATOMS: atom_id res chain seq x y z
N MET A 1 -5.37 -26.48 -20.99
CA MET A 1 -6.56 -26.81 -20.17
C MET A 1 -6.22 -26.50 -18.72
N PRO A 2 -7.15 -25.93 -17.93
CA PRO A 2 -6.96 -25.85 -16.47
C PRO A 2 -6.99 -27.26 -15.86
N ASP A 3 -6.36 -27.41 -14.70
CA ASP A 3 -6.29 -28.69 -13.97
C ASP A 3 -7.70 -29.16 -13.54
N PRO A 4 -8.16 -30.38 -13.91
CA PRO A 4 -9.52 -30.85 -13.63
C PRO A 4 -9.80 -31.17 -12.15
N THR A 5 -8.81 -31.03 -11.26
CA THR A 5 -8.87 -31.46 -9.85
C THR A 5 -9.15 -30.34 -8.84
N ALA A 6 -9.23 -29.08 -9.26
CA ALA A 6 -9.56 -27.97 -8.36
C ALA A 6 -11.08 -27.90 -8.08
N ASP A 7 -11.52 -28.60 -7.03
CA ASP A 7 -12.88 -28.56 -6.50
C ASP A 7 -13.39 -27.12 -6.33
N PRO A 8 -14.53 -26.74 -6.94
CA PRO A 8 -15.06 -25.37 -6.87
C PRO A 8 -15.35 -24.90 -5.44
N VAL A 9 -15.67 -25.82 -4.52
CA VAL A 9 -15.88 -25.50 -3.09
C VAL A 9 -14.55 -25.09 -2.44
N GLN A 10 -13.46 -25.80 -2.77
CA GLN A 10 -12.12 -25.48 -2.27
C GLN A 10 -11.61 -24.16 -2.83
N LEU A 11 -11.81 -23.90 -4.14
CA LEU A 11 -11.46 -22.61 -4.76
C LEU A 11 -12.22 -21.44 -4.10
N LYS A 12 -13.52 -21.60 -3.85
CA LYS A 12 -14.34 -20.60 -3.16
C LYS A 12 -13.81 -20.34 -1.74
N LYS A 13 -13.60 -21.40 -0.95
CA LYS A 13 -13.09 -21.30 0.43
C LYS A 13 -11.70 -20.65 0.49
N ALA A 14 -10.84 -20.94 -0.48
CA ALA A 14 -9.51 -20.32 -0.57
C ALA A 14 -9.59 -18.83 -0.92
N LEU A 15 -10.50 -18.43 -1.82
CA LEU A 15 -10.76 -17.02 -2.11
C LEU A 15 -11.30 -16.30 -0.87
N GLU A 16 -12.30 -16.86 -0.19
CA GLU A 16 -12.87 -16.30 1.05
C GLU A 16 -11.80 -16.12 2.14
N TRP A 17 -10.91 -17.10 2.30
CA TRP A 17 -9.78 -17.00 3.23
C TRP A 17 -8.81 -15.87 2.86
N GLU A 18 -8.40 -15.77 1.58
CA GLU A 18 -7.52 -14.68 1.14
C GLU A 18 -8.15 -13.30 1.32
N LEU A 19 -9.45 -13.15 1.04
CA LEU A 19 -10.19 -11.89 1.25
C LEU A 19 -10.45 -11.58 2.74
N SER A 20 -10.28 -12.55 3.64
CA SER A 20 -10.36 -12.37 5.09
C SER A 20 -9.04 -11.98 5.78
N LEU A 21 -7.96 -11.84 5.00
CA LEU A 21 -6.67 -11.35 5.50
C LEU A 21 -6.75 -9.88 5.94
N ASP A 22 -5.73 -9.43 6.66
CA ASP A 22 -5.60 -8.04 7.12
C ASP A 22 -5.74 -7.03 5.97
N THR A 23 -6.33 -5.87 6.23
CA THR A 23 -6.61 -4.85 5.20
C THR A 23 -5.34 -4.22 4.61
N ARG A 24 -4.19 -4.35 5.29
CA ARG A 24 -2.88 -3.93 4.79
C ARG A 24 -2.23 -4.97 3.87
N ASP A 25 -2.68 -6.22 3.89
CA ASP A 25 -2.24 -7.26 2.95
C ASP A 25 -2.96 -7.07 1.60
N LEU A 26 -2.21 -6.81 0.53
CA LEU A 26 -2.77 -6.66 -0.82
C LEU A 26 -3.65 -7.85 -1.27
N ARG A 27 -3.43 -9.04 -0.70
CA ARG A 27 -4.20 -10.24 -1.01
C ARG A 27 -5.64 -10.20 -0.49
N SER A 28 -5.93 -9.40 0.54
CA SER A 28 -7.29 -9.18 1.04
C SER A 28 -8.16 -8.36 0.09
N HIS A 29 -7.53 -7.66 -0.87
CA HIS A 29 -8.22 -6.84 -1.84
C HIS A 29 -8.61 -7.64 -3.09
N ALA A 30 -9.92 -7.73 -3.36
CA ALA A 30 -10.42 -8.46 -4.52
C ALA A 30 -10.03 -7.82 -5.88
N TRP A 31 -9.66 -6.54 -5.91
CA TRP A 31 -9.16 -5.85 -7.12
C TRP A 31 -7.68 -6.10 -7.42
N TYR A 32 -6.97 -6.83 -6.56
CA TYR A 32 -5.59 -7.24 -6.77
C TYR A 32 -5.55 -8.66 -7.35
N HIS A 33 -5.02 -8.82 -8.56
CA HIS A 33 -5.02 -10.09 -9.31
C HIS A 33 -3.68 -10.84 -9.26
N GLY A 34 -2.67 -10.30 -8.58
CA GLY A 34 -1.31 -10.87 -8.55
C GLY A 34 -0.68 -10.92 -9.94
N ALA A 35 0.05 -11.99 -10.23
CA ALA A 35 0.88 -12.15 -11.44
C ALA A 35 0.13 -12.46 -12.74
N ILE A 36 -1.02 -11.81 -12.99
CA ILE A 36 -1.70 -11.90 -14.28
C ILE A 36 -0.90 -11.18 -15.39
N PRO A 37 -0.87 -11.74 -16.62
CA PRO A 37 -0.20 -11.10 -17.75
C PRO A 37 -0.96 -9.85 -18.23
N ARG A 38 -0.25 -8.95 -18.91
CA ARG A 38 -0.78 -7.68 -19.41
C ARG A 38 -2.09 -7.84 -20.20
N HIS A 39 -2.11 -8.71 -21.22
CA HIS A 39 -3.31 -8.93 -22.07
C HIS A 39 -4.54 -9.30 -21.22
N ARG A 40 -4.37 -10.15 -20.20
CA ARG A 40 -5.49 -10.58 -19.38
C ARG A 40 -6.03 -9.45 -18.50
N ALA A 41 -5.18 -8.53 -18.06
CA ALA A 41 -5.63 -7.34 -17.36
C ALA A 41 -6.45 -6.42 -18.28
N GLU A 42 -6.04 -6.25 -19.53
CA GLU A 42 -6.75 -5.47 -20.56
C GLU A 42 -8.13 -6.07 -20.90
N GLU A 43 -8.27 -7.41 -20.90
CA GLU A 43 -9.54 -8.13 -21.04
C GLU A 43 -10.49 -7.93 -19.85
N ILE A 44 -9.97 -7.69 -18.63
CA ILE A 44 -10.79 -7.52 -17.42
C ILE A 44 -11.33 -6.08 -17.32
N VAL A 45 -10.58 -5.09 -17.83
CA VAL A 45 -10.99 -3.67 -17.82
C VAL A 45 -11.73 -3.32 -19.12
N GLU A 46 -13.05 -3.53 -19.11
CA GLU A 46 -13.91 -3.38 -20.30
C GLU A 46 -14.42 -1.95 -20.50
N LYS A 47 -14.83 -1.26 -19.43
CA LYS A 47 -15.52 0.03 -19.45
C LYS A 47 -14.64 1.15 -18.88
N ASP A 48 -14.89 2.39 -19.29
CA ASP A 48 -14.18 3.56 -18.76
C ASP A 48 -14.23 3.60 -17.21
N GLY A 49 -13.08 3.83 -16.58
CA GLY A 49 -12.92 3.83 -15.12
C GLY A 49 -12.78 2.46 -14.47
N ASP A 50 -12.93 1.34 -15.22
CA ASP A 50 -12.58 0.01 -14.72
C ASP A 50 -11.08 -0.12 -14.46
N PHE A 51 -10.70 -0.74 -13.34
CA PHE A 51 -9.29 -0.98 -13.01
C PHE A 51 -9.01 -2.31 -12.30
N VAL A 52 -7.76 -2.77 -12.41
CA VAL A 52 -7.15 -3.87 -11.65
C VAL A 52 -5.73 -3.50 -11.24
N ILE A 53 -5.26 -4.03 -10.10
CA ILE A 53 -3.84 -4.03 -9.73
C ILE A 53 -3.25 -5.42 -9.95
N ARG A 54 -2.04 -5.49 -10.49
CA ARG A 54 -1.30 -6.72 -10.77
C ARG A 54 0.19 -6.56 -10.45
N ASP A 55 0.89 -7.68 -10.35
CA ASP A 55 2.35 -7.67 -10.23
C ASP A 55 3.02 -7.18 -11.53
N CYS A 56 4.13 -6.46 -11.39
CA CYS A 56 4.94 -6.03 -12.52
C CYS A 56 5.78 -7.21 -13.06
N THR A 57 5.36 -7.76 -14.19
CA THR A 57 6.00 -8.92 -14.82
C THR A 57 7.48 -8.72 -15.16
N SER A 58 7.91 -7.49 -15.46
CA SER A 58 9.31 -7.16 -15.77
C SER A 58 10.14 -6.72 -14.55
N GLN A 59 9.50 -6.36 -13.44
CA GLN A 59 10.17 -5.84 -12.23
C GLN A 59 9.54 -6.46 -10.98
N PRO A 60 9.95 -7.69 -10.58
CA PRO A 60 9.41 -8.37 -9.41
C PRO A 60 9.43 -7.50 -8.16
N GLY A 61 8.35 -7.53 -7.37
CA GLY A 61 8.17 -6.69 -6.19
C GLY A 61 7.65 -5.26 -6.46
N ASN A 62 7.42 -4.88 -7.72
CA ASN A 62 6.68 -3.67 -8.09
C ASN A 62 5.27 -4.01 -8.55
N TYR A 63 4.36 -3.05 -8.48
CA TYR A 63 2.95 -3.20 -8.88
C TYR A 63 2.61 -2.35 -10.09
N VAL A 64 1.60 -2.78 -10.85
CA VAL A 64 1.07 -2.07 -12.01
C VAL A 64 -0.43 -1.92 -11.86
N LEU A 65 -0.91 -0.69 -11.88
CA LEU A 65 -2.32 -0.38 -12.11
C LEU A 65 -2.61 -0.52 -13.61
N THR A 66 -3.61 -1.30 -13.97
CA THR A 66 -4.15 -1.36 -15.33
C THR A 66 -5.59 -0.87 -15.31
N CYS A 67 -5.92 0.14 -16.10
CA CYS A 67 -7.27 0.69 -16.19
C CYS A 67 -7.69 0.98 -17.62
N ARG A 68 -9.00 1.00 -17.87
CA ARG A 68 -9.57 1.46 -19.13
C ARG A 68 -9.88 2.96 -19.02
N THR A 69 -9.41 3.74 -19.98
CA THR A 69 -9.77 5.16 -20.11
C THR A 69 -10.16 5.44 -21.55
N LYS A 70 -11.36 5.99 -21.75
CA LYS A 70 -12.04 6.11 -23.05
C LYS A 70 -12.15 4.72 -23.69
N THR A 71 -11.35 4.45 -24.72
CA THR A 71 -11.26 3.16 -25.42
C THR A 71 -9.94 2.41 -25.17
N GLN A 72 -8.95 3.06 -24.54
CA GLN A 72 -7.60 2.52 -24.40
C GLN A 72 -7.38 1.91 -23.02
N ALA A 73 -6.69 0.77 -22.97
CA ALA A 73 -6.16 0.25 -21.72
C ALA A 73 -4.79 0.89 -21.44
N LEU A 74 -4.65 1.48 -20.26
CA LEU A 74 -3.45 2.17 -19.81
C LEU A 74 -2.85 1.42 -18.62
N HIS A 75 -1.52 1.53 -18.47
CA HIS A 75 -0.77 0.86 -17.43
C HIS A 75 0.16 1.84 -16.74
N PHE A 76 0.02 1.94 -15.41
CA PHE A 76 0.79 2.85 -14.58
C PHE A 76 1.56 2.01 -13.55
N VAL A 77 2.89 2.17 -13.53
CA VAL A 77 3.71 1.57 -12.47
C VAL A 77 3.42 2.32 -11.18
N ILE A 78 3.21 1.58 -10.09
CA ILE A 78 3.14 2.16 -8.75
C ILE A 78 4.58 2.24 -8.25
N ASN A 79 5.10 3.46 -8.16
CA ASN A 79 6.48 3.72 -7.78
C ASN A 79 6.64 3.50 -6.27
N LYS A 80 7.66 2.71 -5.90
CA LYS A 80 8.04 2.46 -4.51
C LYS A 80 9.14 3.45 -4.10
N VAL A 81 8.82 4.37 -3.20
CA VAL A 81 9.77 5.37 -2.69
C VAL A 81 10.23 4.98 -1.28
N VAL A 82 11.53 4.94 -1.05
CA VAL A 82 12.13 4.68 0.26
C VAL A 82 12.55 6.00 0.88
N ILE A 83 12.00 6.32 2.05
CA ILE A 83 12.30 7.52 2.83
C ILE A 83 13.25 7.14 3.96
N GLN A 84 14.36 7.90 4.09
CA GLN A 84 15.45 7.63 5.05
C GLN A 84 16.01 6.19 4.95
N PRO A 85 16.49 5.75 3.75
CA PRO A 85 17.12 4.45 3.58
C PRO A 85 18.32 4.27 4.52
N ASP A 86 18.59 3.02 4.91
CA ASP A 86 19.70 2.65 5.80
C ASP A 86 19.60 3.24 7.22
N THR A 87 18.40 3.60 7.68
CA THR A 87 18.13 4.12 9.03
C THR A 87 17.07 3.33 9.79
N VAL A 88 17.02 3.49 11.12
CA VAL A 88 15.93 2.93 11.96
C VAL A 88 14.56 3.56 11.71
N TYR A 89 14.50 4.62 10.89
CA TYR A 89 13.29 5.31 10.47
C TYR A 89 12.95 5.06 8.99
N GLU A 90 13.61 4.07 8.37
CA GLU A 90 13.33 3.69 6.99
C GLU A 90 11.84 3.32 6.83
N ARG A 91 11.18 3.99 5.89
CA ARG A 91 9.78 3.72 5.54
C ARG A 91 9.60 3.70 4.04
N VAL A 92 8.68 2.85 3.58
CA VAL A 92 8.28 2.74 2.19
C VAL A 92 6.98 3.50 1.98
N GLN A 93 6.90 4.27 0.89
CA GLN A 93 5.67 4.87 0.41
C GLN A 93 5.45 4.53 -1.08
N TYR A 94 4.21 4.66 -1.54
CA TYR A 94 3.75 4.29 -2.88
C TYR A 94 3.09 5.48 -3.55
N GLN A 95 3.45 5.78 -4.80
CA GLN A 95 2.91 6.91 -5.57
C GLN A 95 2.78 6.60 -7.07
N PHE A 96 1.96 7.40 -7.77
CA PHE A 96 1.94 7.46 -9.24
C PHE A 96 2.76 8.67 -9.73
N GLU A 97 2.25 9.87 -9.47
CA GLU A 97 2.94 11.16 -9.66
C GLU A 97 3.39 11.69 -8.29
N ASP A 98 2.86 12.82 -7.81
CA ASP A 98 3.43 13.54 -6.64
C ASP A 98 2.97 13.02 -5.26
N ASP A 99 1.76 12.46 -5.15
CA ASP A 99 1.18 12.08 -3.85
C ASP A 99 1.63 10.67 -3.42
N ALA A 100 2.22 10.57 -2.22
CA ALA A 100 2.77 9.34 -1.66
C ALA A 100 1.99 8.84 -0.44
N TYR A 101 1.75 7.52 -0.38
CA TYR A 101 0.93 6.85 0.63
C TYR A 101 1.66 5.67 1.25
N ASP A 102 1.39 5.36 2.52
CA ASP A 102 2.10 4.30 3.26
C ASP A 102 1.76 2.88 2.76
N THR A 103 0.59 2.68 2.13
CA THR A 103 0.22 1.41 1.50
C THR A 103 -0.44 1.60 0.14
N VAL A 104 -0.38 0.56 -0.71
CA VAL A 104 -1.07 0.54 -2.01
C VAL A 104 -2.61 0.63 -1.86
N PRO A 105 -3.27 -0.07 -0.91
CA PRO A 105 -4.69 0.15 -0.63
C PRO A 105 -5.06 1.61 -0.33
N ASP A 106 -4.24 2.35 0.43
CA ASP A 106 -4.50 3.76 0.75
C ASP A 106 -4.40 4.64 -0.52
N LEU A 107 -3.36 4.43 -1.33
CA LEU A 107 -3.18 5.05 -2.64
C LEU A 107 -4.42 4.83 -3.54
N ILE A 108 -4.87 3.59 -3.69
CA ILE A 108 -6.03 3.27 -4.53
C ILE A 108 -7.31 3.89 -3.96
N THR A 109 -7.52 3.82 -2.65
CA THR A 109 -8.69 4.40 -1.98
C THR A 109 -8.78 5.91 -2.19
N PHE A 110 -7.65 6.62 -2.08
CA PHE A 110 -7.61 8.06 -2.36
C PHE A 110 -7.97 8.36 -3.82
N TYR A 111 -7.37 7.67 -4.78
CA TYR A 111 -7.59 7.97 -6.21
C TYR A 111 -9.01 7.63 -6.66
N VAL A 112 -9.64 6.58 -6.11
CA VAL A 112 -11.07 6.27 -6.34
C VAL A 112 -11.97 7.31 -5.66
N GLY A 113 -11.70 7.68 -4.41
CA GLY A 113 -12.55 8.59 -3.63
C GLY A 113 -12.47 10.06 -4.05
N SER A 114 -11.28 10.55 -4.39
CA SER A 114 -11.06 11.91 -4.91
C SER A 114 -11.39 12.03 -6.40
N GLY A 115 -11.25 10.94 -7.15
CA GLY A 115 -11.24 10.97 -8.60
C GLY A 115 -10.13 11.85 -9.19
N LYS A 116 -8.98 12.01 -8.51
CA LYS A 116 -7.80 12.65 -9.12
C LYS A 116 -7.35 11.82 -10.35
N PRO A 117 -6.92 12.41 -11.47
CA PRO A 117 -6.30 11.64 -12.54
C PRO A 117 -5.00 10.96 -12.06
N ILE A 118 -4.83 9.68 -12.38
CA ILE A 118 -3.64 8.85 -12.07
C ILE A 118 -2.36 9.53 -12.57
N SER A 119 -2.41 10.06 -13.78
CA SER A 119 -1.36 10.89 -14.35
C SER A 119 -1.95 12.07 -15.11
N SER A 120 -1.39 13.25 -14.86
CA SER A 120 -1.75 14.54 -15.45
C SER A 120 -1.66 14.53 -16.98
N ALA A 121 -0.68 13.83 -17.55
CA ALA A 121 -0.51 13.72 -19.00
C ALA A 121 -1.59 12.85 -19.68
N SER A 122 -2.13 11.86 -18.97
CA SER A 122 -3.12 10.92 -19.49
C SER A 122 -4.57 11.33 -19.23
N GLY A 123 -4.81 12.05 -18.13
CA GLY A 123 -6.15 12.29 -17.59
C GLY A 123 -6.90 11.03 -17.15
N ALA A 124 -6.22 9.88 -17.03
CA ALA A 124 -6.83 8.60 -16.67
C ALA A 124 -7.36 8.61 -15.23
N ARG A 125 -8.59 8.15 -15.00
CA ARG A 125 -9.24 8.12 -13.68
C ARG A 125 -9.73 6.70 -13.39
N ILE A 126 -9.62 6.27 -12.14
CA ILE A 126 -10.12 4.97 -11.68
C ILE A 126 -11.38 5.15 -10.85
N GLN A 127 -12.34 4.25 -11.02
CA GLN A 127 -13.67 4.35 -10.40
C GLN A 127 -14.19 2.98 -9.99
N THR A 128 -14.16 2.00 -10.90
CA THR A 128 -14.78 0.68 -10.70
C THR A 128 -13.69 -0.39 -10.50
N PRO A 129 -13.50 -0.91 -9.28
CA PRO A 129 -12.62 -2.06 -9.07
C PRO A 129 -13.18 -3.29 -9.78
N LYS A 130 -12.33 -4.04 -10.48
CA LYS A 130 -12.71 -5.35 -11.04
C LYS A 130 -12.27 -6.48 -10.12
N ASN A 131 -13.23 -7.06 -9.42
CA ASN A 131 -13.01 -8.13 -8.46
C ASN A 131 -12.59 -9.44 -9.15
N ARG A 132 -11.60 -10.12 -8.57
CA ARG A 132 -11.19 -11.48 -8.91
C ARG A 132 -12.22 -12.52 -8.44
N LEU A 133 -12.32 -13.63 -9.17
CA LEU A 133 -13.28 -14.71 -8.93
C LEU A 133 -12.65 -15.99 -8.36
N TYR A 134 -11.32 -16.04 -8.28
CA TYR A 134 -10.54 -17.18 -7.83
C TYR A 134 -9.41 -16.73 -6.89
N PRO A 135 -8.86 -17.62 -6.05
CA PRO A 135 -7.71 -17.31 -5.21
C PRO A 135 -6.47 -16.94 -6.06
N LEU A 136 -5.53 -16.19 -5.48
CA LEU A 136 -4.30 -15.79 -6.16
C LEU A 136 -3.45 -16.98 -6.57
N SER A 137 -3.47 -18.06 -5.76
CA SER A 137 -2.84 -19.33 -6.08
C SER A 137 -3.34 -19.95 -7.41
N PHE A 138 -4.63 -19.81 -7.73
CA PHE A 138 -5.19 -20.28 -9.00
C PHE A 138 -4.62 -19.49 -10.19
N TYR A 139 -4.53 -18.17 -10.08
CA TYR A 139 -3.94 -17.34 -11.14
C TYR A 139 -2.43 -17.56 -11.28
N ALA A 140 -1.71 -17.75 -10.17
CA ALA A 140 -0.29 -18.09 -10.16
C ALA A 140 -0.02 -19.41 -10.90
N SER A 141 -0.79 -20.48 -10.62
CA SER A 141 -0.69 -21.75 -11.35
C SER A 141 -1.06 -21.59 -12.83
N LYS A 142 -2.17 -20.89 -13.13
CA LYS A 142 -2.67 -20.72 -14.50
C LYS A 142 -1.69 -19.97 -15.42
N TYR A 143 -1.07 -18.90 -14.93
CA TYR A 143 -0.22 -18.02 -15.74
C TYR A 143 1.29 -18.22 -15.52
N GLY A 144 1.71 -18.82 -14.40
CA GLY A 144 3.11 -19.17 -14.15
C GLY A 144 3.64 -20.24 -15.13
N LEU A 145 2.81 -21.25 -15.44
CA LEU A 145 3.12 -22.24 -16.47
C LEU A 145 3.26 -21.61 -17.87
N GLN A 146 2.50 -20.54 -18.17
CA GLN A 146 2.54 -19.87 -19.46
C GLN A 146 3.79 -18.99 -19.64
N GLN A 147 4.34 -18.44 -18.54
CA GLN A 147 5.58 -17.64 -18.59
C GLN A 147 6.84 -18.46 -18.85
N GLN A 148 6.84 -19.78 -18.58
CA GLN A 148 7.96 -20.67 -18.92
C GLN A 148 7.91 -21.21 -20.36
N LEU A 149 6.78 -21.07 -21.06
CA LEU A 149 6.54 -21.64 -22.40
C LEU A 149 6.53 -20.58 -23.52
N SER A 150 7.09 -19.39 -23.28
CA SER A 150 7.38 -18.44 -24.35
C SER A 150 8.40 -19.06 -25.33
N PRO A 151 8.05 -19.27 -26.62
CA PRO A 151 8.93 -19.96 -27.55
C PRO A 151 10.15 -19.09 -27.86
N LEU A 152 11.33 -19.60 -27.52
CA LEU A 152 12.59 -18.99 -27.91
C LEU A 152 12.75 -19.17 -29.43
N ALA A 153 12.53 -18.09 -30.19
CA ALA A 153 12.62 -18.11 -31.64
C ALA A 153 14.09 -18.16 -32.10
N SER A 154 14.66 -19.37 -32.21
CA SER A 154 15.92 -19.64 -32.91
C SER A 154 15.96 -21.11 -33.39
N PRO A 155 15.99 -21.39 -34.71
CA PRO A 155 16.21 -22.74 -35.22
C PRO A 155 17.72 -23.06 -35.20
N GLY A 156 18.18 -23.80 -34.21
CA GLY A 156 19.56 -24.27 -34.08
C GLY A 156 19.60 -25.69 -33.54
N ALA A 157 20.20 -26.62 -34.29
CA ALA A 157 20.23 -28.04 -33.94
C ALA A 157 21.08 -28.32 -32.69
N GLY A 158 20.63 -29.25 -31.84
CA GLY A 158 21.32 -29.59 -30.59
C GLY A 158 20.68 -30.75 -29.83
N THR A 159 20.72 -31.95 -30.40
CA THR A 159 20.13 -33.15 -29.78
C THR A 159 20.93 -33.62 -28.57
N LEU A 160 20.43 -33.42 -27.34
CA LEU A 160 20.76 -34.27 -26.20
C LEU A 160 19.49 -34.65 -25.43
N ARG A 161 19.34 -35.96 -25.21
CA ARG A 161 18.21 -36.53 -24.45
C ARG A 161 18.47 -36.44 -22.96
N TYR A 162 17.44 -36.11 -22.19
CA TYR A 162 17.45 -36.27 -20.74
C TYR A 162 16.44 -37.36 -20.35
N SER A 163 16.92 -38.47 -19.77
CA SER A 163 16.07 -39.51 -19.18
C SER A 163 15.93 -39.25 -17.67
N PRO A 164 14.70 -39.23 -17.12
CA PRO A 164 14.47 -38.85 -15.73
C PRO A 164 14.45 -40.06 -14.78
N TYR A 165 15.60 -40.68 -14.53
CA TYR A 165 15.77 -41.59 -13.39
C TYR A 165 17.17 -41.47 -12.81
N ASN A 166 17.33 -40.75 -11.70
CA ASN A 166 18.27 -41.18 -10.69
C ASN A 166 17.82 -40.83 -9.27
N SER A 167 17.54 -41.88 -8.52
CA SER A 167 17.20 -41.85 -7.09
C SER A 167 18.40 -41.43 -6.24
N TYR A 168 18.11 -40.80 -5.11
CA TYR A 168 18.86 -40.81 -3.84
C TYR A 168 20.39 -41.02 -3.92
N LYS A 169 21.16 -39.92 -3.90
CA LYS A 169 22.52 -39.91 -3.34
C LYS A 169 22.76 -38.69 -2.45
N SER A 170 22.86 -38.95 -1.15
CA SER A 170 23.32 -37.98 -0.14
C SER A 170 24.82 -37.69 -0.29
N PRO A 171 25.27 -36.42 -0.21
CA PRO A 171 26.68 -36.10 -0.02
C PRO A 171 27.01 -35.97 1.48
N VAL A 172 27.54 -37.03 2.08
CA VAL A 172 28.20 -36.95 3.40
C VAL A 172 29.67 -36.59 3.22
N HIS A 173 30.00 -35.29 3.27
CA HIS A 173 31.40 -34.82 3.35
C HIS A 173 31.52 -33.68 4.36
N SER A 174 32.19 -33.97 5.47
CA SER A 174 32.46 -33.03 6.56
C SER A 174 33.61 -32.08 6.20
N PRO A 175 33.48 -30.75 6.38
CA PRO A 175 34.61 -29.82 6.27
C PRO A 175 35.62 -30.01 7.43
N PRO A 176 36.93 -29.86 7.20
CA PRO A 176 37.94 -29.94 8.25
C PRO A 176 37.92 -28.68 9.16
N ARG A 177 38.11 -28.88 10.47
CA ARG A 177 38.18 -27.79 11.47
C ARG A 177 39.45 -26.94 11.30
N SER A 178 39.28 -25.64 11.08
CA SER A 178 40.31 -24.62 11.34
C SER A 178 39.99 -23.82 12.61
N LYS A 179 40.89 -23.97 13.60
CA LYS A 179 41.19 -23.12 14.77
C LYS A 179 40.14 -22.10 15.23
N ARG A 180 39.52 -22.44 16.38
CA ARG A 180 39.04 -21.58 17.47
C ARG A 180 39.60 -20.15 17.44
N GLU A 181 38.74 -19.17 17.18
CA GLU A 181 38.94 -17.78 17.61
C GLU A 181 38.06 -17.49 18.84
N THR A 182 38.51 -16.58 19.71
CA THR A 182 37.95 -16.43 21.07
C THR A 182 36.97 -15.26 21.08
N PRO A 183 35.76 -15.38 21.64
CA PRO A 183 34.83 -14.26 21.71
C PRO A 183 35.40 -13.12 22.59
N PRO A 184 35.23 -11.85 22.20
CA PRO A 184 35.74 -10.72 22.97
C PRO A 184 35.05 -10.61 24.33
N LYS A 185 35.83 -10.41 25.40
CA LYS A 185 35.31 -10.20 26.75
C LYS A 185 34.76 -8.79 26.91
N LEU A 186 33.48 -8.68 27.27
CA LEU A 186 32.85 -7.42 27.67
C LEU A 186 33.48 -6.90 28.98
N PRO A 187 33.82 -5.60 29.10
CA PRO A 187 34.27 -5.01 30.35
C PRO A 187 33.17 -5.01 31.41
N CYS A 188 33.49 -5.48 32.63
CA CYS A 188 32.57 -5.51 33.75
C CYS A 188 32.19 -4.10 34.24
N LYS A 189 30.94 -3.94 34.70
CA LYS A 189 30.44 -2.69 35.33
C LYS A 189 31.37 -2.22 36.45
N LYS A 190 31.97 -1.04 36.29
CA LYS A 190 32.59 -0.31 37.41
C LYS A 190 31.55 0.58 38.08
N GLN A 191 31.20 0.17 39.29
CA GLN A 191 30.49 0.94 40.30
C GLN A 191 31.02 2.37 40.42
N ARG A 192 30.14 3.37 40.25
CA ARG A 192 30.34 4.71 40.80
C ARG A 192 29.04 5.21 41.42
N SER A 193 28.94 4.96 42.73
CA SER A 193 28.10 5.75 43.62
C SER A 193 28.42 7.24 43.50
N HIS A 194 27.43 8.11 43.71
CA HIS A 194 27.38 9.08 44.80
C HIS A 194 26.14 9.97 44.62
N SER A 195 25.17 9.82 45.52
CA SER A 195 24.06 10.75 45.66
C SER A 195 24.57 12.06 46.27
N LEU A 196 24.17 13.20 45.72
CA LEU A 196 24.10 14.47 46.44
C LEU A 196 22.90 15.27 45.93
N THR A 197 21.89 15.41 46.77
CA THR A 197 20.97 16.56 46.74
C THR A 197 21.74 17.80 47.24
N PRO A 198 21.24 19.00 46.93
CA PRO A 198 20.60 19.76 48.01
C PRO A 198 19.24 20.33 47.61
N GLN A 199 18.44 20.64 48.64
CA GLN A 199 17.12 21.28 48.56
C GLN A 199 17.10 22.44 49.57
N GLU A 200 16.32 23.50 49.28
CA GLU A 200 16.07 24.69 50.15
C GLU A 200 17.31 25.63 50.32
N ILE A 201 17.27 26.93 50.63
CA ILE A 201 16.35 27.92 51.29
C ILE A 201 16.62 29.34 50.72
N ASN A 202 15.94 30.48 51.02
CA ASN A 202 14.54 30.85 51.33
C ASN A 202 14.46 32.41 51.50
N GLY A 203 13.30 33.06 51.30
CA GLY A 203 13.01 34.49 51.56
C GLY A 203 13.17 35.41 50.34
N ASP A 204 12.19 36.18 49.83
CA ASP A 204 11.19 37.13 50.41
C ASP A 204 11.66 38.60 50.41
N ARG A 205 10.67 39.52 50.23
CA ARG A 205 10.65 41.00 50.36
C ARG A 205 10.89 41.85 49.10
N THR A 206 10.13 42.92 48.81
CA THR A 206 8.89 43.49 49.40
C THR A 206 8.27 44.56 48.46
N LEU A 207 6.92 44.55 48.29
CA LEU A 207 5.95 45.64 47.95
C LEU A 207 6.33 46.75 46.92
N THR A 208 5.48 47.08 45.94
CA THR A 208 4.31 48.02 46.03
C THR A 208 3.71 48.18 44.61
N HIS A 209 2.51 48.72 44.29
CA HIS A 209 1.29 49.12 45.03
C HIS A 209 0.10 49.29 44.04
N LYS A 210 -1.16 49.10 44.51
CA LYS A 210 -2.45 49.70 44.07
C LYS A 210 -2.90 49.54 42.59
N ALA A 211 -4.05 48.92 42.28
CA ALA A 211 -5.45 49.38 42.48
C ALA A 211 -5.80 50.62 41.61
N SER A 212 -6.97 50.75 40.95
CA SER A 212 -8.31 50.19 41.23
C SER A 212 -9.24 50.21 40.00
N SER A 213 -10.29 49.37 39.98
CA SER A 213 -11.48 49.53 39.11
C SER A 213 -12.41 50.64 39.69
N PRO A 214 -13.26 51.32 38.89
CA PRO A 214 -14.65 50.85 38.75
C PRO A 214 -15.41 51.17 37.42
N ARG A 215 -16.39 50.30 37.14
CA ARG A 215 -17.76 50.49 36.60
C ARG A 215 -18.18 51.61 35.61
N GLU A 216 -19.05 51.15 34.70
CA GLU A 216 -20.24 51.80 34.09
C GLU A 216 -20.09 52.67 32.81
N ALA A 217 -21.17 52.64 32.00
CA ALA A 217 -21.30 53.05 30.59
C ALA A 217 -22.30 54.24 30.49
N PRO A 218 -22.86 54.69 29.32
CA PRO A 218 -22.74 54.23 27.92
C PRO A 218 -22.62 55.39 26.87
N SER A 219 -23.05 55.16 25.62
CA SER A 219 -23.19 56.08 24.46
C SER A 219 -21.89 56.46 23.72
N ALA A 220 -21.89 56.79 22.41
CA ALA A 220 -22.75 56.43 21.26
C ALA A 220 -22.00 56.84 19.95
N GLU A 221 -22.55 56.49 18.77
CA GLU A 221 -22.15 56.99 17.43
C GLU A 221 -20.75 56.58 16.90
N GLU A 222 -20.49 56.46 15.59
CA GLU A 222 -21.29 55.97 14.45
C GLU A 222 -20.32 55.64 13.29
N LYS A 223 -20.52 54.51 12.58
CA LYS A 223 -20.44 54.33 11.10
C LYS A 223 -19.93 52.95 10.65
N SER A 224 -20.92 52.13 10.26
CA SER A 224 -20.98 51.38 8.99
C SER A 224 -19.82 50.46 8.58
N ASN A 225 -20.09 49.16 8.51
CA ASN A 225 -20.49 48.55 7.22
C ASN A 225 -21.03 47.10 7.34
N SER A 226 -22.34 46.96 7.09
CA SER A 226 -23.04 45.91 6.33
C SER A 226 -22.88 44.39 6.62
N ALA A 227 -23.98 43.82 7.12
CA ALA A 227 -24.67 42.61 6.66
C ALA A 227 -24.14 41.18 6.98
N ASP A 228 -24.77 40.59 8.00
CA ASP A 228 -25.04 39.14 8.10
C ASP A 228 -25.92 38.60 6.95
N GLY A 229 -25.75 37.31 6.63
CA GLY A 229 -26.59 36.56 5.68
C GLY A 229 -26.76 35.11 6.12
N VAL A 230 -27.87 34.81 6.80
CA VAL A 230 -28.12 33.50 7.44
C VAL A 230 -28.53 32.41 6.44
N ILE A 231 -28.14 31.17 6.77
CA ILE A 231 -28.38 29.92 6.05
C ILE A 231 -29.87 29.65 5.84
N GLN A 232 -30.27 29.35 4.60
CA GLN A 232 -31.62 28.86 4.28
C GLN A 232 -31.58 27.37 3.90
N LEU A 233 -32.08 26.51 4.80
CA LEU A 233 -32.27 25.08 4.57
C LEU A 233 -33.46 24.85 3.63
N SER A 234 -33.26 24.10 2.54
CA SER A 234 -34.35 23.72 1.63
C SER A 234 -35.03 22.44 2.11
N VAL A 235 -36.32 22.54 2.44
CA VAL A 235 -37.11 21.43 2.99
C VAL A 235 -37.85 20.71 1.86
N MET A 236 -37.87 19.37 1.91
CA MET A 236 -38.56 18.52 0.94
C MET A 236 -40.08 18.58 1.15
N SER A 237 -40.85 18.90 0.10
CA SER A 237 -42.32 18.79 0.10
C SER A 237 -42.79 17.70 -0.86
N ARG A 238 -43.64 16.82 -0.34
CA ARG A 238 -44.36 15.77 -1.09
C ARG A 238 -45.72 16.29 -1.57
N SER A 239 -46.24 15.70 -2.66
CA SER A 239 -47.58 15.07 -2.74
C SER A 239 -48.43 15.37 -4.00
N LEU A 240 -48.76 14.28 -4.69
CA LEU A 240 -50.06 13.87 -5.27
C LEU A 240 -50.91 14.77 -6.21
N CYS A 241 -51.25 14.15 -7.35
CA CYS A 241 -52.58 14.01 -7.98
C CYS A 241 -53.29 15.21 -8.65
N HIS A 242 -53.51 15.04 -9.96
CA HIS A 242 -54.84 14.83 -10.53
C HIS A 242 -54.81 13.61 -11.45
#